data_AF-A0A1A9AGA7-F1
#
_entry.id   AF-A0A1A9AGA7-F1
#
_cell.length_a   1.000
_cell.length_b   1.000
_cell.length_c   1.000
_cell.angle_alpha   90.00
_cell.angle_beta   90.00
_cell.angle_gamma   90.00
#
_symmetry.space_group_name_H-M   'P 1'
#
loop_
_entity.id
_entity.type
_entity.pdbx_description
1 polymer ?
#
loop_
_entity_poly.entity_id
_entity_poly.type
_entity_poly.pdbx_seq_one_letter_code
_entity_poly.pdbx_strand_id
1 'polypeptide(L)'
;MITRRTLLASAGTMVLAGGTLLSGDSSSHAGTVRLPPPSGGDDTASLNAALRAGAGGLVQGPHGARYQVSAPLVVHSGTVLLMSGCTVTLAAGSACSLLINKAATAGGRDRDITVLGGTWVRAEGVGGVGPDLHTLRWRRVDGLTLNGLAVETASDKYAISLGDVTDTTVTRIRFAVHSDGVHIQGPAARTRISGIRGSTGDDTVAITPRDWQAYDDVWGPVTDTVIEDVSAASLAALVKVLGGSPETVASRTTVRGVTGLAGTSVLWIGDDTADWRTTGGRVDELVVERVSAATLPGRGGVVRIDGSSVGRVHLRGLTVDGPGANRPLVHVAPSTPTAVDALTVEDVDVTRLGTASLLSIDAKATVRSLRVERLTVGGTSSGARAIRIAGAVDDLTLRTITVAATGDSHLLELPEWAAKATVRQATLSGVRGVGNGGGLVTAPAATHTLPRLVVDDVQTTGMVWLADLNTETELLLSKVTIDDSTGGFAKVRGSGAVVVRGDGLRSAPGSRGVAVTSGGSVVSYAPDLAVDVSELVRVDGSRATNTNARLPCGTGPVVCTGLTWQHLQTGATY
;
A
#
# COMPACT_ATOMS: atom_id res chain seq x y z
N MET A 1 38.01 -50.47 45.26
CA MET A 1 38.95 -50.66 44.12
C MET A 1 38.76 -49.46 43.18
N ILE A 2 39.35 -48.28 43.36
CA ILE A 2 40.76 -47.84 43.20
C ILE A 2 41.53 -48.57 42.10
N THR A 3 41.83 -47.87 41.00
CA THR A 3 43.18 -47.43 40.53
C THR A 3 43.04 -46.78 39.13
N ARG A 4 43.33 -45.47 38.96
CA ARG A 4 44.62 -44.75 38.79
C ARG A 4 45.23 -44.78 37.37
N ARG A 5 45.25 -43.61 36.72
CA ARG A 5 46.29 -43.12 35.78
C ARG A 5 46.35 -41.58 35.98
N THR A 6 47.15 -41.07 36.92
CA THR A 6 48.56 -40.62 36.83
C THR A 6 48.79 -39.42 35.90
N LEU A 7 49.05 -38.29 36.56
CA LEU A 7 49.58 -37.02 36.07
C LEU A 7 51.01 -37.16 35.54
N LEU A 8 51.37 -36.33 34.56
CA LEU A 8 52.74 -35.91 34.28
C LEU A 8 52.77 -34.39 34.25
N ALA A 9 53.44 -33.82 35.24
CA ALA A 9 53.89 -32.43 35.27
C ALA A 9 55.23 -32.34 34.55
N SER A 10 55.39 -31.33 33.69
CA SER A 10 56.71 -30.86 33.25
C SER A 10 56.80 -29.37 33.54
N ALA A 11 57.69 -29.05 34.47
CA ALA A 11 58.14 -27.71 34.77
C ALA A 11 58.84 -27.09 33.56
N GLY A 12 58.57 -25.81 33.30
CA GLY A 12 59.21 -25.03 32.26
C GLY A 12 59.25 -23.55 32.65
N THR A 13 60.29 -23.21 33.42
CA THR A 13 61.09 -21.98 33.34
C THR A 13 60.35 -20.62 33.23
N MET A 14 60.35 -19.88 34.34
CA MET A 14 60.24 -18.41 34.35
C MET A 14 61.40 -17.79 33.58
N VAL A 15 61.08 -16.95 32.60
CA VAL A 15 61.94 -15.86 32.13
C VAL A 15 61.15 -14.58 32.37
N LEU A 16 61.56 -13.80 33.39
CA LEU A 16 61.16 -12.40 33.51
C LEU A 16 62.02 -11.59 32.54
N ALA A 17 61.39 -11.03 31.51
CA ALA A 17 61.93 -9.90 30.76
C ALA A 17 60.82 -8.84 30.70
N GLY A 18 61.08 -7.70 31.34
CA GLY A 18 60.16 -6.57 31.40
C GLY A 18 59.89 -5.96 30.02
N GLY A 19 58.64 -5.57 29.82
CA GLY A 19 58.19 -4.85 28.63
C GLY A 19 56.69 -4.60 28.74
N THR A 20 56.34 -3.35 29.00
CA THR A 20 54.99 -2.76 29.05
C THR A 20 53.95 -3.43 28.15
N LEU A 21 52.92 -4.03 28.75
CA LEU A 21 51.66 -4.36 28.09
C LEU A 21 50.94 -3.07 27.73
N LEU A 22 50.82 -2.79 26.44
CA LEU A 22 49.88 -1.82 25.90
C LEU A 22 48.46 -2.28 26.25
N SER A 23 47.67 -1.41 26.88
CA SER A 23 46.25 -1.62 27.11
C SER A 23 45.50 -1.62 25.78
N GLY A 24 45.24 -2.81 25.25
CA GLY A 24 44.44 -3.02 24.05
C GLY A 24 43.83 -4.41 24.12
N ASP A 25 42.49 -4.45 24.10
CA ASP A 25 41.64 -5.60 23.83
C ASP A 25 41.88 -6.86 24.68
N SER A 26 41.44 -6.79 25.93
CA SER A 26 40.91 -7.98 26.61
C SER A 26 39.40 -7.84 26.73
N SER A 27 38.66 -8.54 25.87
CA SER A 27 37.26 -8.88 26.09
C SER A 27 37.14 -9.70 27.37
N SER A 28 36.91 -9.03 28.50
CA SER A 28 36.62 -9.70 29.76
C SER A 28 35.33 -10.48 29.60
N HIS A 29 35.36 -11.75 30.00
CA HIS A 29 34.26 -12.69 29.86
C HIS A 29 32.96 -12.12 30.43
N ALA A 30 31.90 -12.24 29.63
CA ALA A 30 30.54 -11.77 29.86
C ALA A 30 29.97 -12.28 31.20
N GLY A 31 30.13 -11.48 32.26
CA GLY A 31 29.39 -11.63 33.51
C GLY A 31 28.07 -10.87 33.45
N THR A 32 27.02 -11.41 34.08
CA THR A 32 25.76 -10.68 34.26
C THR A 32 25.97 -9.52 35.23
N VAL A 33 25.73 -8.28 34.78
CA VAL A 33 25.69 -7.10 35.64
C VAL A 33 24.25 -6.83 36.04
N ARG A 34 23.98 -6.75 37.35
CA ARG A 34 22.66 -6.35 37.86
C ARG A 34 22.61 -4.84 38.02
N LEU A 35 21.53 -4.22 37.55
CA LEU A 35 21.26 -2.82 37.84
C LEU A 35 21.02 -2.64 39.35
N PRO A 36 21.46 -1.52 39.95
CA PRO A 36 21.23 -1.22 41.36
C PRO A 36 19.73 -1.12 41.67
N PRO A 37 19.30 -1.32 42.92
CA PRO A 37 17.91 -1.01 43.30
C PRO A 37 17.61 0.48 43.06
N PRO A 38 16.34 0.85 42.78
CA PRO A 38 15.96 2.25 42.66
C PRO A 38 16.30 3.06 43.91
N SER A 39 16.84 4.25 43.73
CA SER A 39 17.24 5.16 44.81
C SER A 39 16.06 5.90 45.45
N GLY A 40 14.91 5.95 44.77
CA GLY A 40 13.80 6.83 45.11
C GLY A 40 13.96 8.27 44.60
N GLY A 41 15.05 8.55 43.87
CA GLY A 41 15.32 9.82 43.20
C GLY A 41 15.82 9.59 41.77
N ASP A 42 16.80 10.38 41.32
CA ASP A 42 17.39 10.21 40.00
C ASP A 42 18.44 9.08 39.97
N ASP A 43 18.13 8.02 39.23
CA ASP A 43 18.92 6.80 39.08
C ASP A 43 19.88 6.87 37.88
N THR A 44 19.91 7.97 37.12
CA THR A 44 20.62 8.01 35.83
C THR A 44 22.09 7.65 35.93
N ALA A 45 22.81 8.24 36.89
CA ALA A 45 24.25 8.03 37.03
C ALA A 45 24.59 6.57 37.40
N SER A 46 23.81 5.97 38.31
CA SER A 46 24.04 4.61 38.79
C SER A 46 23.68 3.57 37.72
N LEU A 47 22.60 3.79 36.97
CA LEU A 47 22.21 2.96 35.84
C LEU A 47 23.22 3.02 34.70
N ASN A 48 23.68 4.22 34.31
CA ASN A 48 24.69 4.37 33.27
C ASN A 48 26.05 3.79 33.68
N ALA A 49 26.41 3.84 34.96
CA ALA A 49 27.61 3.15 35.46
C ALA A 49 27.49 1.63 35.29
N ALA A 50 26.34 1.05 35.62
CA ALA A 50 26.08 -0.39 35.45
C ALA A 50 26.01 -0.80 33.96
N LEU A 51 25.36 -0.01 33.11
CA LEU A 51 25.33 -0.23 31.65
C LEU A 51 26.72 -0.22 31.02
N ARG A 52 27.58 0.70 31.47
CA ARG A 52 28.99 0.75 31.03
C ARG A 52 29.78 -0.45 31.53
N ALA A 53 29.59 -0.84 32.80
CA ALA A 53 30.28 -1.99 33.38
C ALA A 53 29.87 -3.33 32.74
N GLY A 54 28.63 -3.45 32.28
CA GLY A 54 28.10 -4.64 31.60
C GLY A 54 28.14 -4.57 30.07
N ALA A 55 28.85 -3.60 29.48
CA ALA A 55 28.98 -3.48 28.04
C ALA A 55 29.54 -4.77 27.42
N GLY A 56 28.93 -5.25 26.33
CA GLY A 56 29.30 -6.51 25.69
C GLY A 56 28.78 -7.78 26.39
N GLY A 57 27.95 -7.63 27.42
CA GLY A 57 27.38 -8.74 28.20
C GLY A 57 25.90 -8.55 28.53
N LEU A 58 25.42 -9.29 29.53
CA LEU A 58 24.04 -9.19 30.02
C LEU A 58 23.95 -8.14 31.15
N VAL A 59 23.11 -7.12 30.96
CA VAL A 59 22.71 -6.16 32.00
C VAL A 59 21.25 -6.44 32.35
N GLN A 60 20.96 -6.65 33.64
CA GLN A 60 19.63 -7.07 34.10
C GLN A 60 19.07 -6.15 35.18
N GLY A 61 17.85 -5.66 34.95
CA GLY A 61 17.03 -4.95 35.95
C GLY A 61 16.42 -5.90 36.98
N PRO A 62 16.32 -5.50 38.27
CA PRO A 62 15.56 -6.22 39.28
C PRO A 62 14.07 -6.20 38.96
N HIS A 63 13.41 -7.35 39.04
CA HIS A 63 11.97 -7.45 38.81
C HIS A 63 11.18 -6.51 39.74
N GLY A 64 10.25 -5.73 39.17
CA GLY A 64 9.44 -4.76 39.91
C GLY A 64 10.13 -3.43 40.20
N ALA A 65 11.38 -3.24 39.77
CA ALA A 65 12.10 -1.97 39.95
C ALA A 65 11.41 -0.84 39.18
N ARG A 66 11.34 0.33 39.80
CA ARG A 66 10.80 1.57 39.23
C ARG A 66 11.87 2.65 39.31
N TYR A 67 12.51 2.91 38.19
CA TYR A 67 13.60 3.88 38.08
C TYR A 67 13.08 5.22 37.61
N GLN A 68 13.67 6.29 38.11
CA GLN A 68 13.48 7.63 37.57
C GLN A 68 14.81 8.13 37.03
N VAL A 69 14.81 8.68 35.81
CA VAL A 69 16.01 9.18 35.13
C VAL A 69 15.79 10.61 34.67
N SER A 70 16.85 11.42 34.67
CA SER A 70 16.86 12.81 34.19
C SER A 70 17.74 13.03 32.96
N ALA A 71 18.50 12.02 32.55
CA ALA A 71 19.32 12.03 31.35
C ALA A 71 19.29 10.66 30.66
N PRO A 72 19.74 10.56 29.39
CA PRO A 72 19.62 9.32 28.63
C PRO A 72 20.37 8.16 29.27
N LEU A 73 19.73 6.99 29.29
CA LEU A 73 20.40 5.71 29.50
C LEU A 73 21.11 5.31 28.21
N VAL A 74 22.39 4.94 28.31
CA VAL A 74 23.25 4.68 27.15
C VAL A 74 23.61 3.19 27.08
N VAL A 75 23.14 2.51 26.04
CA VAL A 75 23.45 1.10 25.77
C VAL A 75 24.64 1.00 24.84
N HIS A 76 25.53 0.05 25.11
CA HIS A 76 26.78 -0.16 24.37
C HIS A 76 26.68 -1.39 23.45
N SER A 77 27.55 -1.46 22.44
CA SER A 77 27.68 -2.63 21.56
C SER A 77 27.80 -3.96 22.33
N GLY A 78 27.23 -5.03 21.76
CA GLY A 78 27.24 -6.39 22.31
C GLY A 78 26.40 -6.59 23.57
N THR A 79 25.60 -5.60 23.98
CA THR A 79 24.88 -5.62 25.26
C THR A 79 23.48 -6.19 25.09
N VAL A 80 23.11 -7.11 25.99
CA VAL A 80 21.72 -7.52 26.21
C VAL A 80 21.21 -6.83 27.46
N LEU A 81 20.24 -5.93 27.32
CA LEU A 81 19.57 -5.23 28.40
C LEU A 81 18.22 -5.89 28.70
N LEU A 82 18.12 -6.61 29.82
CA LEU A 82 16.91 -7.29 30.27
C LEU A 82 16.18 -6.47 31.33
N MET A 83 15.05 -5.88 30.96
CA MET A 83 14.23 -4.98 31.79
C MET A 83 12.82 -5.53 32.06
N SER A 84 12.58 -6.82 31.82
CA SER A 84 11.28 -7.45 32.10
C SER A 84 10.80 -7.20 33.53
N GLY A 85 9.62 -6.60 33.66
CA GLY A 85 9.02 -6.24 34.95
C GLY A 85 9.58 -4.96 35.59
N CYS A 86 10.49 -4.25 34.91
CA CYS A 86 10.97 -2.94 35.35
C CYS A 86 10.16 -1.81 34.69
N THR A 87 10.11 -0.67 35.35
CA THR A 87 9.62 0.60 34.78
C THR A 87 10.74 1.63 34.86
N VAL A 88 10.99 2.35 33.76
CA VAL A 88 11.92 3.47 33.72
C VAL A 88 11.15 4.71 33.27
N THR A 89 11.15 5.75 34.09
CA THR A 89 10.45 7.01 33.82
C THR A 89 11.45 8.13 33.60
N LEU A 90 11.39 8.75 32.43
CA LEU A 90 12.11 10.00 32.17
C LEU A 90 11.37 11.15 32.86
N ALA A 91 12.06 11.86 33.76
CA ALA A 91 11.48 12.90 34.60
C ALA A 91 11.14 14.16 33.79
N ALA A 92 10.15 14.93 34.26
CA ALA A 92 9.82 16.24 33.71
C ALA A 92 11.06 17.17 33.72
N GLY A 93 11.19 18.01 32.69
CA GLY A 93 12.31 18.94 32.52
C GLY A 93 13.62 18.32 31.99
N SER A 94 13.67 17.01 31.73
CA SER A 94 14.92 16.33 31.29
C SER A 94 15.40 16.72 29.89
N ALA A 95 14.49 17.19 29.02
CA ALA A 95 14.79 17.69 27.67
C ALA A 95 15.70 16.78 26.81
N CYS A 96 15.55 15.45 26.90
CA CYS A 96 16.40 14.48 26.22
C CYS A 96 15.64 13.18 25.87
N SER A 97 16.26 12.26 25.14
CA SER A 97 15.74 10.90 24.96
C SER A 97 15.90 10.07 26.24
N LEU A 98 15.02 9.08 26.43
CA LEU A 98 15.08 8.20 27.61
C LEU A 98 16.19 7.16 27.45
N LEU A 99 16.19 6.44 26.33
CA LEU A 99 17.14 5.35 26.07
C LEU A 99 17.75 5.53 24.68
N ILE A 100 19.08 5.46 24.62
CA ILE A 100 19.86 5.61 23.39
C ILE A 100 21.02 4.63 23.33
N ASN A 101 21.58 4.40 22.14
CA ASN A 101 22.87 3.73 22.02
C ASN A 101 24.04 4.73 22.07
N LYS A 102 25.25 4.22 22.33
CA LYS A 102 26.46 5.03 22.45
C LYS A 102 26.72 5.86 21.19
N ALA A 103 26.58 5.28 20.00
CA ALA A 103 26.85 5.97 18.75
C ALA A 103 25.89 7.14 18.46
N ALA A 104 24.69 7.14 19.06
CA ALA A 104 23.76 8.27 19.00
C ALA A 104 24.24 9.52 19.76
N THR A 105 25.29 9.41 20.59
CA THR A 105 25.90 10.55 21.31
C THR A 105 27.31 10.87 20.83
N ALA A 106 28.11 9.84 20.55
CA ALA A 106 29.55 9.98 20.31
C ALA A 106 29.95 9.78 18.85
N GLY A 107 28.99 9.46 17.96
CA GLY A 107 29.28 8.99 16.62
C GLY A 107 29.83 7.56 16.61
N GLY A 108 30.41 7.13 15.48
CA GLY A 108 30.77 5.73 15.26
C GLY A 108 29.57 4.87 14.87
N ARG A 109 29.70 3.54 15.01
CA ARG A 109 28.66 2.55 14.74
C ARG A 109 28.67 1.46 15.81
N ASP A 110 27.53 1.26 16.44
CA ASP A 110 27.33 0.19 17.41
C ASP A 110 26.89 -1.11 16.71
N ARG A 111 27.05 -2.23 17.40
CA ARG A 111 26.59 -3.54 16.92
C ARG A 111 25.99 -4.41 18.02
N ASP A 112 25.13 -5.36 17.64
CA ASP A 112 24.64 -6.46 18.48
C ASP A 112 24.03 -5.99 19.81
N ILE A 113 23.10 -5.03 19.74
CA ILE A 113 22.39 -4.51 20.91
C ILE A 113 21.01 -5.17 21.00
N THR A 114 20.68 -5.70 22.18
CA THR A 114 19.36 -6.29 22.45
C THR A 114 18.73 -5.63 23.68
N VAL A 115 17.47 -5.20 23.59
CA VAL A 115 16.67 -4.71 24.71
C VAL A 115 15.41 -5.56 24.85
N LEU A 116 15.24 -6.20 26.01
CA LEU A 116 14.16 -7.12 26.31
C LEU A 116 13.28 -6.58 27.44
N GLY A 117 11.98 -6.45 27.17
CA GLY A 117 11.00 -6.08 28.19
C GLY A 117 11.08 -4.64 28.68
N GLY A 118 10.33 -4.38 29.74
CA GLY A 118 10.30 -3.10 30.45
C GLY A 118 9.17 -2.18 29.97
N THR A 119 8.75 -1.32 30.89
CA THR A 119 7.86 -0.18 30.61
C THR A 119 8.70 1.09 30.58
N TRP A 120 8.69 1.77 29.44
CA TRP A 120 9.50 2.96 29.16
C TRP A 120 8.58 4.17 29.08
N VAL A 121 8.64 5.02 30.08
CA VAL A 121 7.68 6.12 30.27
C VAL A 121 8.35 7.46 30.01
N ARG A 122 7.86 8.20 29.03
CA ARG A 122 8.15 9.62 28.87
C ARG A 122 7.05 10.43 29.54
N ALA A 123 7.36 11.00 30.71
CA ALA A 123 6.39 11.75 31.49
C ALA A 123 5.96 13.05 30.79
N GLU A 124 4.86 13.63 31.26
CA GLU A 124 4.43 14.96 30.84
C GLU A 124 5.50 16.00 31.24
N GLY A 125 5.71 17.00 30.37
CA GLY A 125 6.61 18.11 30.66
C GLY A 125 8.10 17.78 30.57
N VAL A 126 8.50 16.66 29.95
CA VAL A 126 9.92 16.34 29.68
C VAL A 126 10.55 17.41 28.77
N GLY A 127 9.85 17.82 27.71
CA GLY A 127 10.32 18.79 26.73
C GLY A 127 11.43 18.26 25.81
N GLY A 128 12.17 19.18 25.19
CA GLY A 128 13.26 18.89 24.26
C GLY A 128 13.14 19.67 22.96
N VAL A 129 14.14 19.53 22.09
CA VAL A 129 14.12 20.08 20.72
C VAL A 129 14.68 19.04 19.75
N GLY A 130 14.13 19.03 18.54
CA GLY A 130 14.59 18.13 17.48
C GLY A 130 14.67 16.65 17.92
N PRO A 131 15.80 15.96 17.71
CA PRO A 131 15.94 14.53 18.04
C PRO A 131 15.78 14.18 19.53
N ASP A 132 15.85 15.15 20.44
CA ASP A 132 15.69 14.93 21.88
C ASP A 132 14.23 14.71 22.29
N LEU A 133 13.30 14.96 21.36
CA LEU A 133 11.86 14.69 21.50
C LEU A 133 11.51 13.20 21.30
N HIS A 134 12.45 12.36 20.87
CA HIS A 134 12.22 10.92 20.70
C HIS A 134 12.45 10.16 22.01
N THR A 135 11.64 9.15 22.31
CA THR A 135 11.73 8.41 23.58
C THR A 135 12.87 7.39 23.57
N LEU A 136 12.85 6.46 22.61
CA LEU A 136 13.92 5.48 22.38
C LEU A 136 14.59 5.83 21.05
N ARG A 137 15.85 6.27 21.07
CA ARG A 137 16.54 6.76 19.86
C ARG A 137 17.76 5.89 19.55
N TRP A 138 17.73 5.25 18.38
CA TRP A 138 18.78 4.35 17.91
C TRP A 138 19.40 4.91 16.63
N ARG A 139 20.72 5.11 16.65
CA ARG A 139 21.48 5.63 15.50
C ARG A 139 22.70 4.78 15.23
N ARG A 140 22.95 4.44 13.97
CA ARG A 140 24.19 3.77 13.52
C ARG A 140 24.38 2.43 14.24
N VAL A 141 23.42 1.53 14.10
CA VAL A 141 23.43 0.21 14.77
C VAL A 141 23.26 -0.91 13.76
N ASP A 142 24.17 -1.88 13.80
CA ASP A 142 24.03 -3.15 13.09
C ASP A 142 23.56 -4.24 14.08
N GLY A 143 22.51 -4.99 13.79
CA GLY A 143 22.05 -6.04 14.70
C GLY A 143 21.34 -5.50 15.95
N LEU A 144 20.35 -4.62 15.78
CA LEU A 144 19.51 -4.13 16.89
C LEU A 144 18.29 -5.03 17.10
N THR A 145 18.04 -5.45 18.33
CA THR A 145 16.80 -6.16 18.71
C THR A 145 16.09 -5.44 19.84
N LEU A 146 14.84 -5.01 19.60
CA LEU A 146 13.92 -4.51 20.62
C LEU A 146 12.75 -5.49 20.73
N ASN A 147 12.50 -6.03 21.92
CA ASN A 147 11.53 -7.10 22.07
C ASN A 147 10.72 -7.03 23.38
N GLY A 148 9.38 -6.98 23.28
CA GLY A 148 8.51 -7.09 24.45
C GLY A 148 8.38 -5.79 25.27
N LEU A 149 8.60 -4.62 24.66
CA LEU A 149 8.58 -3.34 25.36
C LEU A 149 7.14 -2.81 25.47
N ALA A 150 6.83 -2.14 26.58
CA ALA A 150 5.74 -1.18 26.66
C ALA A 150 6.33 0.23 26.60
N VAL A 151 5.80 1.10 25.74
CA VAL A 151 6.24 2.50 25.65
C VAL A 151 5.04 3.41 25.83
N GLU A 152 5.16 4.34 26.76
CA GLU A 152 4.12 5.28 27.15
C GLU A 152 4.66 6.70 27.04
N THR A 153 3.94 7.58 26.35
CA THR A 153 4.34 9.00 26.24
C THR A 153 3.15 9.92 26.44
N ALA A 154 3.32 10.94 27.27
CA ALA A 154 2.32 11.98 27.48
C ALA A 154 2.42 13.13 26.45
N SER A 155 3.61 13.33 25.87
CA SER A 155 3.93 14.37 24.90
C SER A 155 5.02 13.89 23.92
N ASP A 156 5.46 14.80 23.05
CA ASP A 156 6.66 14.68 22.20
C ASP A 156 6.46 13.90 20.89
N LYS A 157 7.53 13.27 20.36
CA LYS A 157 7.58 12.70 19.01
C LYS A 157 7.67 11.18 19.07
N TYR A 158 8.56 10.59 18.29
CA TYR A 158 8.57 9.15 18.04
C TYR A 158 8.89 8.33 19.29
N ALA A 159 8.08 7.30 19.55
CA ALA A 159 8.30 6.40 20.66
C ALA A 159 9.56 5.56 20.46
N ILE A 160 9.76 5.01 19.25
CA ILE A 160 10.98 4.32 18.83
C ILE A 160 11.43 4.96 17.51
N SER A 161 12.54 5.71 17.56
CA SER A 161 13.19 6.29 16.38
C SER A 161 14.41 5.46 15.99
N LEU A 162 14.40 4.93 14.77
CA LEU A 162 15.49 4.18 14.16
C LEU A 162 16.11 5.03 13.05
N GLY A 163 17.43 5.09 12.95
CA GLY A 163 18.10 5.82 11.88
C GLY A 163 19.51 5.30 11.63
N ASP A 164 19.91 5.15 10.38
CA ASP A 164 21.18 4.49 10.03
C ASP A 164 21.33 3.09 10.66
N VAL A 165 20.33 2.23 10.48
CA VAL A 165 20.28 0.89 11.09
C VAL A 165 20.30 -0.24 10.08
N THR A 166 20.96 -1.35 10.43
CA THR A 166 21.00 -2.55 9.59
C THR A 166 20.70 -3.79 10.42
N ASP A 167 20.00 -4.77 9.87
CA ASP A 167 19.64 -6.03 10.57
C ASP A 167 18.89 -5.76 11.88
N THR A 168 17.82 -4.97 11.81
CA THR A 168 17.07 -4.52 12.99
C THR A 168 15.74 -5.25 13.14
N THR A 169 15.45 -5.73 14.35
CA THR A 169 14.18 -6.37 14.70
C THR A 169 13.51 -5.62 15.85
N VAL A 170 12.28 -5.14 15.63
CA VAL A 170 11.42 -4.54 16.67
C VAL A 170 10.17 -5.38 16.78
N THR A 171 9.96 -6.04 17.93
CA THR A 171 8.94 -7.07 18.08
C THR A 171 8.17 -6.98 19.38
N ARG A 172 6.87 -7.31 19.33
CA ARG A 172 5.99 -7.38 20.51
C ARG A 172 6.00 -6.08 21.31
N ILE A 173 5.65 -4.96 20.66
CA ILE A 173 5.64 -3.64 21.30
C ILE A 173 4.21 -3.23 21.62
N ARG A 174 3.99 -2.73 22.84
CA ARG A 174 2.73 -2.13 23.27
C ARG A 174 2.89 -0.62 23.38
N PHE A 175 2.06 0.12 22.67
CA PHE A 175 2.08 1.59 22.68
C PHE A 175 0.89 2.18 23.43
N ALA A 176 1.16 3.25 24.19
CA ALA A 176 0.21 4.27 24.58
C ALA A 176 0.92 5.63 24.42
N VAL A 177 1.03 6.09 23.17
CA VAL A 177 1.97 7.17 22.81
C VAL A 177 1.28 8.31 22.08
N HIS A 178 1.79 9.52 22.29
CA HIS A 178 1.25 10.78 21.77
C HIS A 178 1.47 11.00 20.26
N SER A 179 2.53 10.45 19.68
CA SER A 179 2.89 10.63 18.26
C SER A 179 3.15 9.24 17.65
N ASP A 180 4.18 9.08 16.83
CA ASP A 180 4.42 7.84 16.10
C ASP A 180 4.88 6.71 17.03
N GLY A 181 4.54 5.49 16.65
CA GLY A 181 5.04 4.28 17.31
C GLY A 181 6.49 3.99 16.94
N VAL A 182 6.68 3.25 15.84
CA VAL A 182 8.01 2.99 15.27
C VAL A 182 8.24 3.89 14.06
N HIS A 183 9.28 4.71 14.09
CA HIS A 183 9.65 5.60 13.00
C HIS A 183 11.03 5.20 12.45
N ILE A 184 11.07 4.79 11.19
CA ILE A 184 12.28 4.34 10.48
C ILE A 184 12.76 5.47 9.59
N GLN A 185 13.84 6.11 10.01
CA GLN A 185 14.56 7.12 9.26
C GLN A 185 15.70 6.49 8.47
N GLY A 186 15.96 7.01 7.28
CA GLY A 186 17.06 6.55 6.44
C GLY A 186 18.46 6.90 6.98
N PRO A 187 19.52 6.20 6.54
CA PRO A 187 19.45 4.96 5.78
C PRO A 187 19.01 3.79 6.68
N ALA A 188 18.31 2.79 6.13
CA ALA A 188 18.01 1.58 6.87
C ALA A 188 17.93 0.37 5.95
N ALA A 189 18.39 -0.80 6.41
CA ALA A 189 18.38 -2.02 5.62
C ALA A 189 18.02 -3.25 6.45
N ARG A 190 17.27 -4.19 5.87
CA ARG A 190 16.92 -5.48 6.50
C ARG A 190 16.27 -5.28 7.86
N THR A 191 15.17 -4.52 7.87
CA THR A 191 14.42 -4.22 9.10
C THR A 191 13.16 -5.06 9.20
N ARG A 192 12.82 -5.48 10.42
CA ARG A 192 11.64 -6.30 10.73
C ARG A 192 10.88 -5.70 11.90
N ILE A 193 9.67 -5.22 11.64
CA ILE A 193 8.78 -4.66 12.66
C ILE A 193 7.58 -5.59 12.80
N SER A 194 7.33 -6.15 13.98
CA SER A 194 6.23 -7.09 14.14
C SER A 194 5.56 -7.16 15.52
N GLY A 195 4.28 -7.51 15.57
CA GLY A 195 3.56 -7.66 16.84
C GLY A 195 3.35 -6.32 17.53
N ILE A 196 2.91 -5.32 16.77
CA ILE A 196 2.68 -3.96 17.26
C ILE A 196 1.23 -3.84 17.72
N ARG A 197 1.02 -3.36 18.96
CA ARG A 197 -0.30 -3.24 19.62
C ARG A 197 -0.43 -1.92 20.35
N GLY A 198 -1.67 -1.52 20.64
CA GLY A 198 -1.99 -0.37 21.48
C GLY A 198 -2.48 0.84 20.68
N SER A 199 -2.13 2.05 21.12
CA SER A 199 -2.57 3.30 20.50
C SER A 199 -1.44 4.28 20.23
N THR A 200 -1.50 4.94 19.07
CA THR A 200 -0.57 6.01 18.65
C THR A 200 -1.36 7.27 18.30
N GLY A 201 -0.84 8.44 18.67
CA GLY A 201 -1.46 9.73 18.33
C GLY A 201 -1.09 10.26 16.95
N ASP A 202 -0.15 9.60 16.27
CA ASP A 202 0.14 9.79 14.85
C ASP A 202 0.38 8.41 14.20
N ASP A 203 1.28 8.27 13.23
CA ASP A 203 1.48 7.02 12.49
C ASP A 203 1.97 5.86 13.38
N THR A 204 1.36 4.67 13.27
CA THR A 204 1.79 3.52 14.11
C THR A 204 3.17 3.00 13.71
N VAL A 205 3.41 2.83 12.42
CA VAL A 205 4.74 2.54 11.86
C VAL A 205 4.96 3.44 10.65
N ALA A 206 6.07 4.19 10.63
CA ALA A 206 6.42 5.08 9.53
C ALA A 206 7.80 4.75 8.95
N ILE A 207 7.94 4.86 7.63
CA ILE A 207 9.21 4.86 6.90
C ILE A 207 9.40 6.23 6.26
N THR A 208 10.49 6.89 6.62
CA THR A 208 10.89 8.24 6.16
C THR A 208 12.38 8.24 5.82
N PRO A 209 12.77 7.89 4.58
CA PRO A 209 14.17 7.90 4.15
C PRO A 209 14.90 9.22 4.43
N ARG A 210 14.12 10.31 4.48
CA ARG A 210 14.48 11.60 5.04
C ARG A 210 13.28 12.16 5.80
N ASP A 211 13.52 12.94 6.86
CA ASP A 211 12.47 13.40 7.76
C ASP A 211 12.37 14.95 7.79
N TRP A 212 11.36 15.46 8.49
CA TRP A 212 11.18 16.88 8.79
C TRP A 212 12.44 17.50 9.36
N GLN A 213 12.69 18.77 9.03
CA GLN A 213 13.93 19.48 9.40
C GLN A 213 14.34 19.34 10.86
N ALA A 214 13.37 19.31 11.78
CA ALA A 214 13.62 19.21 13.21
C ALA A 214 14.20 17.84 13.61
N TYR A 215 13.92 16.77 12.87
CA TYR A 215 14.32 15.39 13.19
C TYR A 215 15.31 14.80 12.19
N ASP A 216 15.68 15.55 11.14
CA ASP A 216 16.53 15.10 10.03
C ASP A 216 18.03 14.96 10.42
N ASP A 217 18.34 14.16 11.43
CA ASP A 217 19.71 13.94 11.94
C ASP A 217 20.49 12.86 11.17
N VAL A 218 19.80 11.96 10.49
CA VAL A 218 20.33 10.98 9.52
C VAL A 218 19.38 10.84 8.34
N TRP A 219 19.89 10.53 7.15
CA TRP A 219 19.05 10.32 5.97
C TRP A 219 19.74 9.40 4.96
N GLY A 220 18.95 8.73 4.14
CA GLY A 220 19.43 7.82 3.13
C GLY A 220 18.37 6.80 2.72
N PRO A 221 18.68 5.84 1.84
CA PRO A 221 17.71 4.85 1.39
C PRO A 221 17.21 3.95 2.52
N VAL A 222 15.92 3.61 2.51
CA VAL A 222 15.34 2.56 3.35
C VAL A 222 15.00 1.36 2.47
N THR A 223 15.55 0.20 2.78
CA THR A 223 15.45 -0.99 1.93
C THR A 223 15.19 -2.27 2.71
N ASP A 224 14.55 -3.24 2.08
CA ASP A 224 14.39 -4.59 2.62
C ASP A 224 13.69 -4.58 3.99
N THR A 225 12.51 -3.97 4.05
CA THR A 225 11.75 -3.77 5.29
C THR A 225 10.50 -4.65 5.32
N VAL A 226 10.32 -5.40 6.39
CA VAL A 226 9.09 -6.19 6.66
C VAL A 226 8.36 -5.59 7.84
N ILE A 227 7.14 -5.15 7.62
CA ILE A 227 6.21 -4.69 8.66
C ILE A 227 5.05 -5.69 8.71
N GLU A 228 4.86 -6.35 9.85
CA GLU A 228 3.80 -7.36 9.94
C GLU A 228 3.14 -7.53 11.29
N ASP A 229 1.91 -8.04 11.30
CA ASP A 229 1.15 -8.24 12.53
C ASP A 229 1.02 -6.92 13.33
N VAL A 230 0.40 -5.93 12.68
CA VAL A 230 0.07 -4.63 13.27
C VAL A 230 -1.41 -4.61 13.60
N SER A 231 -1.74 -4.38 14.87
CA SER A 231 -3.12 -4.30 15.36
C SER A 231 -3.21 -3.17 16.39
N ALA A 232 -3.47 -1.96 15.92
CA ALA A 232 -3.44 -0.75 16.74
C ALA A 232 -4.60 0.22 16.41
N ALA A 233 -4.76 1.23 17.27
CA ALA A 233 -5.55 2.41 16.96
C ALA A 233 -4.59 3.59 16.72
N SER A 234 -4.65 4.20 15.54
CA SER A 234 -3.87 5.39 15.18
C SER A 234 -4.80 6.57 14.93
N LEU A 235 -4.44 7.78 15.36
CA LEU A 235 -5.12 9.00 14.94
C LEU A 235 -4.73 9.45 13.51
N ALA A 236 -3.70 8.85 12.93
CA ALA A 236 -3.23 9.06 11.55
C ALA A 236 -3.24 7.72 10.78
N ALA A 237 -2.11 7.28 10.21
CA ALA A 237 -2.02 6.01 9.49
C ALA A 237 -1.54 4.83 10.36
N LEU A 238 -2.01 3.62 10.06
CA LEU A 238 -1.41 2.43 10.71
C LEU A 238 -0.02 2.15 10.14
N VAL A 239 0.16 2.33 8.83
CA VAL A 239 1.48 2.27 8.20
C VAL A 239 1.62 3.43 7.22
N LYS A 240 2.74 4.15 7.31
CA LYS A 240 3.15 5.18 6.36
C LYS A 240 4.47 4.78 5.71
N VAL A 241 4.54 4.86 4.38
CA VAL A 241 5.75 4.58 3.59
C VAL A 241 6.00 5.77 2.66
N LEU A 242 6.98 6.60 3.03
CA LEU A 242 7.38 7.73 2.21
C LEU A 242 8.66 7.44 1.42
N GLY A 243 8.80 8.12 0.29
CA GLY A 243 10.03 8.10 -0.51
C GLY A 243 11.13 9.01 0.05
N GLY A 244 10.76 10.00 0.89
CA GLY A 244 11.65 11.05 1.37
C GLY A 244 11.83 12.16 0.33
N SER A 245 13.06 12.65 0.16
CA SER A 245 13.41 13.69 -0.81
C SER A 245 13.93 13.07 -2.13
N PRO A 246 14.10 13.84 -3.23
CA PRO A 246 14.43 13.28 -4.56
C PRO A 246 15.66 12.36 -4.64
N GLU A 247 16.59 12.48 -3.69
CA GLU A 247 17.79 11.67 -3.58
C GLU A 247 17.61 10.37 -2.77
N THR A 248 16.44 10.13 -2.18
CA THR A 248 16.15 8.96 -1.34
C THR A 248 15.10 8.03 -1.92
N VAL A 249 15.06 6.81 -1.39
CA VAL A 249 14.12 5.77 -1.80
C VAL A 249 13.69 4.92 -0.60
N ALA A 250 12.42 4.54 -0.56
CA ALA A 250 11.92 3.42 0.22
C ALA A 250 11.61 2.27 -0.74
N SER A 251 12.35 1.15 -0.66
CA SER A 251 12.12 0.03 -1.58
C SER A 251 12.21 -1.35 -0.96
N ARG A 252 11.64 -2.35 -1.63
CA ARG A 252 11.57 -3.74 -1.15
C ARG A 252 10.92 -3.81 0.23
N THR A 253 9.76 -3.16 0.33
CA THR A 253 8.98 -3.14 1.57
C THR A 253 7.82 -4.11 1.46
N THR A 254 7.62 -4.94 2.48
CA THR A 254 6.44 -5.80 2.60
C THR A 254 5.66 -5.39 3.85
N VAL A 255 4.38 -5.08 3.67
CA VAL A 255 3.43 -4.78 4.75
C VAL A 255 2.38 -5.89 4.78
N ARG A 256 2.21 -6.59 5.91
CA ARG A 256 1.25 -7.71 5.97
C ARG A 256 0.56 -7.94 7.30
N GLY A 257 -0.71 -8.36 7.24
CA GLY A 257 -1.47 -8.66 8.47
C GLY A 257 -1.70 -7.39 9.30
N VAL A 258 -2.35 -6.40 8.68
CA VAL A 258 -2.70 -5.13 9.32
C VAL A 258 -4.18 -5.13 9.67
N THR A 259 -4.48 -4.92 10.94
CA THR A 259 -5.83 -4.79 11.50
C THR A 259 -5.90 -3.58 12.44
N GLY A 260 -7.10 -3.23 12.89
CA GLY A 260 -7.32 -2.12 13.81
C GLY A 260 -7.97 -0.92 13.12
N LEU A 261 -7.71 0.28 13.65
CA LEU A 261 -8.43 1.50 13.28
C LEU A 261 -7.45 2.64 12.99
N ALA A 262 -7.52 3.21 11.78
CA ALA A 262 -6.75 4.37 11.37
C ALA A 262 -7.62 5.65 11.39
N GLY A 263 -7.01 6.78 11.74
CA GLY A 263 -7.69 8.07 11.74
C GLY A 263 -7.71 8.73 10.37
N THR A 264 -6.76 8.44 9.49
CA THR A 264 -6.70 8.95 8.12
C THR A 264 -6.79 7.84 7.08
N SER A 265 -5.77 6.99 6.98
CA SER A 265 -5.70 5.87 6.04
C SER A 265 -5.02 4.67 6.69
N VAL A 266 -5.41 3.44 6.36
CA VAL A 266 -4.71 2.26 6.89
C VAL A 266 -3.26 2.24 6.41
N LEU A 267 -3.05 2.51 5.13
CA LEU A 267 -1.75 2.63 4.51
C LEU A 267 -1.66 3.94 3.72
N TRP A 268 -0.62 4.73 3.97
CA TRP A 268 -0.26 5.89 3.16
C TRP A 268 1.09 5.65 2.48
N ILE A 269 1.10 5.74 1.15
CA ILE A 269 2.26 5.58 0.28
C ILE A 269 2.52 6.92 -0.42
N GLY A 270 3.74 7.44 -0.36
CA GLY A 270 4.16 8.54 -1.24
C GLY A 270 4.94 9.67 -0.55
N ASP A 271 4.39 10.88 -0.61
CA ASP A 271 4.97 12.10 -0.07
C ASP A 271 4.14 12.62 1.10
N ASP A 272 4.81 13.30 2.02
CA ASP A 272 4.18 14.23 2.95
C ASP A 272 4.60 15.65 2.55
N THR A 273 3.68 16.37 1.91
CA THR A 273 3.96 17.68 1.29
C THR A 273 4.11 18.83 2.28
N ALA A 274 4.08 18.54 3.58
CA ALA A 274 4.27 19.56 4.61
C ALA A 274 5.75 20.00 4.74
N ASP A 275 6.71 19.15 4.38
CA ASP A 275 8.15 19.48 4.28
C ASP A 275 8.72 18.95 2.94
N TRP A 276 9.64 19.68 2.34
CA TRP A 276 10.28 19.26 1.08
C TRP A 276 11.15 18.02 1.29
N ARG A 277 11.64 17.78 2.52
CA ARG A 277 12.44 16.60 2.86
C ARG A 277 11.66 15.30 2.81
N THR A 278 10.34 15.38 2.94
CA THR A 278 9.43 14.23 2.88
C THR A 278 8.67 14.16 1.55
N THR A 279 9.15 14.89 0.52
CA THR A 279 8.52 14.99 -0.80
C THR A 279 9.53 14.76 -1.92
N GLY A 280 9.17 13.97 -2.94
CA GLY A 280 9.95 13.84 -4.17
C GLY A 280 10.77 12.57 -4.27
N GLY A 281 10.97 11.87 -3.15
CA GLY A 281 11.65 10.59 -3.12
C GLY A 281 10.79 9.46 -3.70
N ARG A 282 11.43 8.32 -3.97
CA ARG A 282 10.75 7.20 -4.63
C ARG A 282 10.27 6.15 -3.63
N VAL A 283 9.03 5.68 -3.79
CA VAL A 283 8.58 4.42 -3.17
C VAL A 283 8.53 3.35 -4.26
N ASP A 284 9.23 2.23 -4.11
CA ASP A 284 9.28 1.17 -5.14
C ASP A 284 9.23 -0.24 -4.53
N GLU A 285 8.81 -1.23 -5.31
CA GLU A 285 8.76 -2.64 -4.90
C GLU A 285 8.04 -2.85 -3.55
N LEU A 286 6.86 -2.24 -3.41
CA LEU A 286 6.02 -2.34 -2.22
C LEU A 286 4.96 -3.43 -2.39
N VAL A 287 4.94 -4.39 -1.47
CA VAL A 287 3.90 -5.43 -1.37
C VAL A 287 3.06 -5.18 -0.13
N VAL A 288 1.74 -5.20 -0.29
CA VAL A 288 0.77 -5.05 0.80
C VAL A 288 -0.18 -6.23 0.76
N GLU A 289 -0.28 -6.97 1.85
CA GLU A 289 -1.12 -8.17 1.88
C GLU A 289 -1.89 -8.38 3.17
N ARG A 290 -3.06 -9.04 3.08
CA ARG A 290 -3.87 -9.45 4.23
C ARG A 290 -4.19 -8.25 5.14
N VAL A 291 -4.86 -7.26 4.57
CA VAL A 291 -5.31 -6.06 5.29
C VAL A 291 -6.80 -6.18 5.59
N SER A 292 -7.13 -6.09 6.87
CA SER A 292 -8.49 -6.11 7.41
C SER A 292 -8.61 -5.06 8.52
N ALA A 293 -8.30 -3.80 8.17
CA ALA A 293 -8.36 -2.65 9.05
C ALA A 293 -9.38 -1.64 8.52
N ALA A 294 -9.91 -0.81 9.42
CA ALA A 294 -10.87 0.23 9.09
C ALA A 294 -10.27 1.62 9.29
N THR A 295 -10.90 2.62 8.67
CA THR A 295 -10.68 4.03 9.00
C THR A 295 -11.84 4.56 9.83
N LEU A 296 -11.62 5.65 10.57
CA LEU A 296 -12.70 6.36 11.26
C LEU A 296 -13.81 6.79 10.26
N PRO A 297 -15.10 6.74 10.65
CA PRO A 297 -16.20 7.13 9.76
C PRO A 297 -15.99 8.51 9.12
N GLY A 298 -16.15 8.58 7.80
CA GLY A 298 -15.96 9.81 7.01
C GLY A 298 -14.49 10.21 6.76
N ARG A 299 -13.52 9.44 7.26
CA ARG A 299 -12.09 9.73 7.10
C ARG A 299 -11.41 8.69 6.20
N GLY A 300 -10.75 9.19 5.14
CA GLY A 300 -9.86 8.51 4.18
C GLY A 300 -10.24 7.12 3.66
N GLY A 301 -9.35 6.55 2.84
CA GLY A 301 -9.46 5.19 2.26
C GLY A 301 -8.53 4.21 2.97
N VAL A 302 -8.58 2.92 2.62
CA VAL A 302 -7.65 1.93 3.19
C VAL A 302 -6.24 2.17 2.68
N VAL A 303 -6.06 2.26 1.37
CA VAL A 303 -4.77 2.56 0.74
C VAL A 303 -4.84 3.90 0.04
N ARG A 304 -4.02 4.85 0.51
CA ARG A 304 -3.79 6.14 -0.15
C ARG A 304 -2.42 6.12 -0.82
N ILE A 305 -2.39 6.43 -2.11
CA ILE A 305 -1.17 6.68 -2.87
C ILE A 305 -1.17 8.16 -3.24
N ASP A 306 -0.28 8.92 -2.62
CA ASP A 306 -0.13 10.36 -2.77
C ASP A 306 1.36 10.70 -2.73
N GLY A 307 2.09 10.43 -3.80
CA GLY A 307 3.51 10.78 -3.88
C GLY A 307 3.95 10.98 -5.31
N SER A 308 4.83 11.95 -5.53
CA SER A 308 5.31 12.40 -6.83
C SER A 308 6.11 11.36 -7.63
N SER A 309 6.65 10.33 -6.96
CA SER A 309 7.36 9.22 -7.60
C SER A 309 7.03 7.87 -6.94
N VAL A 310 6.17 7.09 -7.58
CA VAL A 310 5.80 5.76 -7.11
C VAL A 310 6.11 4.72 -8.18
N GLY A 311 6.92 3.74 -7.83
CA GLY A 311 7.28 2.61 -8.68
C GLY A 311 6.21 1.53 -8.69
N ARG A 312 6.61 0.30 -8.38
CA ARG A 312 5.72 -0.87 -8.34
C ARG A 312 5.07 -1.03 -6.98
N VAL A 313 3.74 -1.09 -6.97
CA VAL A 313 2.90 -1.39 -5.81
C VAL A 313 2.00 -2.57 -6.10
N HIS A 314 2.04 -3.57 -5.22
CA HIS A 314 1.21 -4.78 -5.32
C HIS A 314 0.37 -4.93 -4.06
N LEU A 315 -0.94 -4.81 -4.21
CA LEU A 315 -1.94 -4.96 -3.15
C LEU A 315 -2.66 -6.29 -3.34
N ARG A 316 -2.71 -7.14 -2.30
CA ARG A 316 -3.38 -8.45 -2.37
C ARG A 316 -4.12 -8.86 -1.10
N GLY A 317 -5.24 -9.57 -1.22
CA GLY A 317 -5.96 -10.06 -0.04
C GLY A 317 -6.48 -8.92 0.84
N LEU A 318 -7.15 -7.94 0.21
CA LEU A 318 -7.78 -6.83 0.92
C LEU A 318 -9.23 -7.20 1.21
N THR A 319 -9.64 -7.13 2.47
CA THR A 319 -11.04 -7.37 2.87
C THR A 319 -11.74 -6.05 3.17
N VAL A 320 -12.93 -5.86 2.62
CA VAL A 320 -13.68 -4.60 2.73
C VAL A 320 -15.11 -4.84 3.16
N ASP A 321 -15.44 -4.43 4.38
CA ASP A 321 -16.82 -4.28 4.82
C ASP A 321 -17.35 -2.91 4.39
N GLY A 322 -17.57 -2.75 3.09
CA GLY A 322 -18.20 -1.60 2.46
C GLY A 322 -17.42 -0.28 2.65
N PRO A 323 -16.78 0.29 1.61
CA PRO A 323 -16.17 1.60 1.76
C PRO A 323 -17.22 2.59 2.22
N GLY A 324 -16.93 3.32 3.31
CA GLY A 324 -17.81 4.37 3.81
C GLY A 324 -18.19 5.32 2.67
N ALA A 325 -19.38 5.93 2.75
CA ALA A 325 -19.85 6.86 1.73
C ALA A 325 -18.74 7.89 1.41
N ASN A 326 -18.25 7.87 0.17
CA ASN A 326 -17.27 8.78 -0.43
C ASN A 326 -15.76 8.48 -0.30
N ARG A 327 -15.30 7.28 0.11
CA ARG A 327 -13.85 7.00 0.14
C ARG A 327 -13.48 5.67 -0.54
N PRO A 328 -12.61 5.68 -1.57
CA PRO A 328 -12.19 4.45 -2.21
C PRO A 328 -11.39 3.53 -1.30
N LEU A 329 -11.41 2.22 -1.60
CA LEU A 329 -10.52 1.27 -0.95
C LEU A 329 -9.07 1.62 -1.28
N VAL A 330 -8.80 1.82 -2.57
CA VAL A 330 -7.50 2.22 -3.10
C VAL A 330 -7.70 3.55 -3.82
N HIS A 331 -7.02 4.59 -3.34
CA HIS A 331 -7.15 5.93 -3.87
C HIS A 331 -5.77 6.46 -4.29
N VAL A 332 -5.57 6.60 -5.61
CA VAL A 332 -4.40 7.28 -6.18
C VAL A 332 -4.76 8.75 -6.35
N ALA A 333 -4.34 9.55 -5.37
CA ALA A 333 -4.81 10.91 -5.13
C ALA A 333 -3.66 11.89 -4.91
N PRO A 334 -2.75 12.03 -5.88
CA PRO A 334 -1.54 12.78 -5.66
C PRO A 334 -1.82 14.28 -5.60
N SER A 335 -1.21 14.95 -4.62
CA SER A 335 -1.32 16.38 -4.40
C SER A 335 -0.70 17.18 -5.56
N THR A 336 0.36 16.63 -6.16
CA THR A 336 1.06 17.12 -7.35
C THR A 336 0.95 16.11 -8.51
N PRO A 337 1.10 16.51 -9.78
CA PRO A 337 1.12 15.56 -10.89
C PRO A 337 2.13 14.44 -10.65
N THR A 338 1.68 13.19 -10.79
CA THR A 338 2.43 12.00 -10.38
C THR A 338 2.33 10.91 -11.42
N ALA A 339 3.40 10.11 -11.55
CA ALA A 339 3.37 8.83 -12.23
C ALA A 339 3.52 7.67 -11.23
N VAL A 340 2.63 6.68 -11.35
CA VAL A 340 2.75 5.35 -10.76
C VAL A 340 3.23 4.38 -11.86
N ASP A 341 4.36 3.70 -11.67
CA ASP A 341 4.89 2.78 -12.69
C ASP A 341 3.98 1.57 -12.87
N ALA A 342 3.63 0.88 -11.77
CA ALA A 342 2.69 -0.23 -11.84
C ALA A 342 1.90 -0.36 -10.54
N LEU A 343 0.58 -0.51 -10.67
CA LEU A 343 -0.32 -0.83 -9.58
C LEU A 343 -1.04 -2.15 -9.89
N THR A 344 -0.81 -3.16 -9.05
CA THR A 344 -1.57 -4.42 -9.10
C THR A 344 -2.48 -4.50 -7.88
N VAL A 345 -3.76 -4.76 -8.10
CA VAL A 345 -4.77 -5.02 -7.06
C VAL A 345 -5.35 -6.39 -7.30
N GLU A 346 -5.08 -7.35 -6.42
CA GLU A 346 -5.54 -8.73 -6.59
C GLU A 346 -6.23 -9.30 -5.34
N ASP A 347 -7.02 -10.34 -5.51
CA ASP A 347 -7.66 -11.08 -4.40
C ASP A 347 -8.44 -10.13 -3.47
N VAL A 348 -9.44 -9.45 -4.04
CA VAL A 348 -10.28 -8.49 -3.30
C VAL A 348 -11.72 -8.96 -3.31
N ASP A 349 -12.29 -9.11 -2.12
CA ASP A 349 -13.69 -9.44 -1.93
C ASP A 349 -14.41 -8.28 -1.25
N VAL A 350 -15.49 -7.82 -1.89
CA VAL A 350 -16.36 -6.75 -1.41
C VAL A 350 -17.77 -7.26 -1.32
N THR A 351 -18.29 -7.38 -0.09
CA THR A 351 -19.67 -7.85 0.15
C THR A 351 -20.70 -6.90 -0.47
N ARG A 352 -20.51 -5.59 -0.30
CA ARG A 352 -21.37 -4.56 -0.88
C ARG A 352 -20.59 -3.28 -1.18
N LEU A 353 -20.62 -2.84 -2.42
CA LEU A 353 -20.01 -1.57 -2.84
C LEU A 353 -21.05 -0.44 -2.82
N GLY A 354 -20.74 0.64 -2.12
CA GLY A 354 -21.56 1.87 -2.14
C GLY A 354 -21.35 2.71 -3.41
N THR A 355 -21.63 4.00 -3.32
CA THR A 355 -21.37 4.97 -4.41
C THR A 355 -19.90 5.39 -4.52
N ALA A 356 -19.10 5.16 -3.48
CA ALA A 356 -17.65 5.27 -3.55
C ALA A 356 -17.09 4.15 -4.42
N SER A 357 -16.05 4.45 -5.20
CA SER A 357 -15.42 3.42 -6.00
C SER A 357 -14.54 2.49 -5.17
N LEU A 358 -14.27 1.28 -5.65
CA LEU A 358 -13.27 0.44 -5.01
C LEU A 358 -11.88 1.02 -5.28
N LEU A 359 -11.59 1.30 -6.54
CA LEU A 359 -10.36 1.93 -6.99
C LEU A 359 -10.68 3.30 -7.62
N SER A 360 -9.92 4.33 -7.26
CA SER A 360 -10.01 5.65 -7.90
C SER A 360 -8.63 6.15 -8.31
N ILE A 361 -8.51 6.61 -9.55
CA ILE A 361 -7.35 7.32 -10.10
C ILE A 361 -7.75 8.77 -10.36
N ASP A 362 -7.26 9.71 -9.56
CA ASP A 362 -7.65 11.12 -9.66
C ASP A 362 -7.00 11.84 -10.86
N ALA A 363 -7.55 12.99 -11.23
CA ALA A 363 -7.20 13.74 -12.44
C ALA A 363 -5.71 14.12 -12.58
N LYS A 364 -4.96 14.18 -11.47
CA LYS A 364 -3.52 14.49 -11.45
C LYS A 364 -2.63 13.25 -11.57
N ALA A 365 -3.20 12.05 -11.47
CA ALA A 365 -2.47 10.80 -11.49
C ALA A 365 -2.32 10.24 -12.90
N THR A 366 -1.15 9.70 -13.19
CA THR A 366 -0.90 8.80 -14.32
C THR A 366 -0.47 7.45 -13.78
N VAL A 367 -1.09 6.36 -14.22
CA VAL A 367 -0.66 4.98 -13.91
C VAL A 367 -0.24 4.31 -15.20
N ARG A 368 1.02 3.90 -15.34
CA ARG A 368 1.50 3.28 -16.59
C ARG A 368 0.92 1.88 -16.78
N SER A 369 0.88 1.08 -15.71
CA SER A 369 0.28 -0.26 -15.75
C SER A 369 -0.65 -0.45 -14.55
N LEU A 370 -1.95 -0.56 -14.80
CA LEU A 370 -2.96 -0.88 -13.80
C LEU A 370 -3.53 -2.28 -14.07
N ARG A 371 -3.32 -3.20 -13.12
CA ARG A 371 -3.85 -4.56 -13.19
C ARG A 371 -4.78 -4.81 -12.01
N VAL A 372 -6.01 -5.24 -12.29
CA VAL A 372 -6.98 -5.67 -11.27
C VAL A 372 -7.38 -7.11 -11.57
N GLU A 373 -7.17 -8.01 -10.62
CA GLU A 373 -7.45 -9.43 -10.80
C GLU A 373 -8.19 -10.06 -9.64
N ARG A 374 -8.99 -11.09 -9.92
CA ARG A 374 -9.66 -11.89 -8.88
C ARG A 374 -10.43 -10.98 -7.91
N LEU A 375 -11.29 -10.15 -8.49
CA LEU A 375 -12.15 -9.21 -7.76
C LEU A 375 -13.57 -9.76 -7.73
N THR A 376 -14.15 -9.85 -6.54
CA THR A 376 -15.56 -10.18 -6.33
C THR A 376 -16.28 -9.00 -5.68
N VAL A 377 -17.36 -8.53 -6.31
CA VAL A 377 -18.29 -7.55 -5.74
C VAL A 377 -19.66 -8.21 -5.61
N GLY A 378 -20.03 -8.59 -4.40
CA GLY A 378 -21.25 -9.36 -4.10
C GLY A 378 -22.56 -8.57 -4.25
N GLY A 379 -22.47 -7.25 -4.31
CA GLY A 379 -23.62 -6.36 -4.54
C GLY A 379 -23.18 -4.90 -4.65
N THR A 380 -23.98 -4.06 -5.30
CA THR A 380 -23.74 -2.61 -5.32
C THR A 380 -24.97 -1.80 -4.94
N SER A 381 -24.76 -0.57 -4.48
CA SER A 381 -25.77 0.49 -4.56
C SER A 381 -25.92 1.00 -6.00
N SER A 382 -27.08 1.60 -6.32
CA SER A 382 -27.26 2.29 -7.61
C SER A 382 -26.22 3.40 -7.77
N GLY A 383 -25.64 3.52 -8.97
CA GLY A 383 -24.58 4.51 -9.24
C GLY A 383 -23.18 4.08 -8.80
N ALA A 384 -22.98 2.83 -8.39
CA ALA A 384 -21.67 2.35 -7.96
C ALA A 384 -20.69 2.19 -9.14
N ARG A 385 -19.40 2.28 -8.83
CA ARG A 385 -18.30 2.25 -9.80
C ARG A 385 -17.17 1.42 -9.23
N ALA A 386 -16.90 0.22 -9.73
CA ALA A 386 -15.79 -0.54 -9.15
C ALA A 386 -14.45 0.19 -9.38
N ILE A 387 -14.22 0.67 -10.59
CA ILE A 387 -13.00 1.38 -10.97
C ILE A 387 -13.38 2.72 -11.61
N ARG A 388 -12.86 3.81 -11.05
CA ARG A 388 -13.02 5.17 -11.59
C ARG A 388 -11.67 5.74 -12.01
N ILE A 389 -11.57 6.21 -13.25
CA ILE A 389 -10.35 6.82 -13.81
C ILE A 389 -10.68 8.24 -14.26
N ALA A 390 -10.29 9.22 -13.45
CA ALA A 390 -10.36 10.64 -13.79
C ALA A 390 -9.03 11.17 -14.36
N GLY A 391 -7.91 10.52 -14.03
CA GLY A 391 -6.57 10.82 -14.57
C GLY A 391 -6.26 10.03 -15.84
N ALA A 392 -5.02 9.54 -15.93
CA ALA A 392 -4.54 8.75 -17.06
C ALA A 392 -4.11 7.34 -16.64
N VAL A 393 -4.46 6.36 -17.45
CA VAL A 393 -3.93 4.99 -17.38
C VAL A 393 -3.43 4.59 -18.77
N ASP A 394 -2.18 4.13 -18.89
CA ASP A 394 -1.67 3.68 -20.18
C ASP A 394 -2.19 2.27 -20.50
N ASP A 395 -1.92 1.30 -19.63
CA ASP A 395 -2.41 -0.08 -19.76
C ASP A 395 -3.32 -0.46 -18.60
N LEU A 396 -4.59 -0.77 -18.90
CA LEU A 396 -5.55 -1.31 -17.95
C LEU A 396 -5.85 -2.77 -18.26
N THR A 397 -5.58 -3.66 -17.30
CA THR A 397 -5.96 -5.08 -17.38
C THR A 397 -6.91 -5.45 -16.25
N LEU A 398 -8.10 -5.92 -16.59
CA LEU A 398 -9.11 -6.47 -15.68
C LEU A 398 -9.29 -7.96 -15.96
N ARG A 399 -9.03 -8.81 -14.98
CA ARG A 399 -9.06 -10.27 -15.18
C ARG A 399 -9.77 -11.03 -14.06
N THR A 400 -10.65 -11.97 -14.43
CA THR A 400 -11.36 -12.82 -13.46
C THR A 400 -12.13 -11.95 -12.46
N ILE A 401 -13.14 -11.23 -12.97
CA ILE A 401 -13.91 -10.26 -12.19
C ILE A 401 -15.36 -10.73 -12.11
N THR A 402 -15.93 -10.75 -10.90
CA THR A 402 -17.36 -10.99 -10.69
C THR A 402 -18.00 -9.76 -10.05
N VAL A 403 -19.06 -9.23 -10.66
CA VAL A 403 -19.80 -8.05 -10.17
C VAL A 403 -21.30 -8.32 -10.18
N ALA A 404 -21.95 -8.13 -9.03
CA ALA A 404 -23.39 -8.01 -8.91
C ALA A 404 -23.78 -6.53 -8.74
N ALA A 405 -24.22 -5.92 -9.83
CA ALA A 405 -24.54 -4.50 -9.95
C ALA A 405 -26.05 -4.23 -9.78
N THR A 406 -26.40 -3.08 -9.20
CA THR A 406 -27.77 -2.56 -9.22
C THR A 406 -27.84 -1.19 -9.87
N GLY A 407 -28.97 -0.90 -10.52
CA GLY A 407 -29.22 0.38 -11.18
C GLY A 407 -28.15 0.74 -12.21
N ASP A 408 -27.87 2.03 -12.33
CA ASP A 408 -26.86 2.54 -13.27
C ASP A 408 -25.45 2.38 -12.69
N SER A 409 -24.94 1.15 -12.57
CA SER A 409 -23.61 0.84 -12.02
C SER A 409 -22.64 0.38 -13.11
N HIS A 410 -21.33 0.64 -12.91
CA HIS A 410 -20.29 0.27 -13.86
C HIS A 410 -19.08 -0.43 -13.23
N LEU A 411 -18.46 -1.34 -13.98
CA LEU A 411 -17.16 -1.91 -13.62
C LEU A 411 -16.05 -0.87 -13.80
N LEU A 412 -16.01 -0.21 -14.95
CA LEU A 412 -15.05 0.84 -15.31
C LEU A 412 -15.78 2.12 -15.72
N GLU A 413 -15.41 3.23 -15.11
CA GLU A 413 -15.89 4.57 -15.45
C GLU A 413 -14.75 5.54 -15.71
N LEU A 414 -14.82 6.22 -16.86
CA LEU A 414 -14.22 7.53 -17.06
C LEU A 414 -15.32 8.55 -16.74
N PRO A 415 -15.24 9.31 -15.64
CA PRO A 415 -16.37 10.11 -15.18
C PRO A 415 -16.53 11.36 -16.04
N GLU A 416 -17.77 11.76 -16.30
CA GLU A 416 -18.10 12.88 -17.21
C GLU A 416 -17.46 14.21 -16.79
N TRP A 417 -17.36 14.47 -15.48
CA TRP A 417 -16.70 15.69 -14.96
C TRP A 417 -15.19 15.72 -15.21
N ALA A 418 -14.55 14.57 -15.44
CA ALA A 418 -13.12 14.47 -15.73
C ALA A 418 -12.88 14.62 -17.22
N ALA A 419 -12.86 15.86 -17.70
CA ALA A 419 -12.80 16.17 -19.13
C ALA A 419 -11.61 15.51 -19.86
N LYS A 420 -10.50 15.19 -19.20
CA LYS A 420 -9.32 14.59 -19.85
C LYS A 420 -8.99 13.17 -19.37
N ALA A 421 -9.98 12.47 -18.81
CA ALA A 421 -9.81 11.09 -18.41
C ALA A 421 -9.34 10.23 -19.60
N THR A 422 -8.25 9.48 -19.40
CA THR A 422 -7.57 8.75 -20.46
C THR A 422 -7.31 7.32 -20.01
N VAL A 423 -7.70 6.36 -20.84
CA VAL A 423 -7.27 4.96 -20.76
C VAL A 423 -6.76 4.58 -22.15
N ARG A 424 -5.45 4.49 -22.35
CA ARG A 424 -4.90 4.28 -23.71
C ARG A 424 -5.23 2.90 -24.26
N GLN A 425 -5.25 1.88 -23.41
CA GLN A 425 -5.79 0.57 -23.75
C GLN A 425 -6.40 -0.10 -22.52
N ALA A 426 -7.50 -0.80 -22.73
CA ALA A 426 -8.13 -1.62 -21.71
C ALA A 426 -8.36 -3.05 -22.21
N THR A 427 -8.03 -4.04 -21.37
CA THR A 427 -8.32 -5.46 -21.59
C THR A 427 -9.19 -5.99 -20.46
N LEU A 428 -10.37 -6.52 -20.78
CA LEU A 428 -11.29 -7.18 -19.87
C LEU A 428 -11.32 -8.66 -20.25
N SER A 429 -10.97 -9.55 -19.32
CA SER A 429 -10.98 -11.00 -19.55
C SER A 429 -11.59 -11.79 -18.40
N GLY A 430 -12.42 -12.79 -18.70
CA GLY A 430 -13.04 -13.63 -17.68
C GLY A 430 -13.96 -12.83 -16.74
N VAL A 431 -14.73 -11.87 -17.27
CA VAL A 431 -15.63 -11.02 -16.49
C VAL A 431 -17.03 -11.64 -16.45
N ARG A 432 -17.65 -11.65 -15.27
CA ARG A 432 -19.03 -12.09 -15.03
C ARG A 432 -19.79 -10.95 -14.34
N GLY A 433 -20.75 -10.35 -15.05
CA GLY A 433 -21.59 -9.27 -14.55
C GLY A 433 -23.04 -9.70 -14.42
N VAL A 434 -23.69 -9.38 -13.31
CA VAL A 434 -25.15 -9.54 -13.16
C VAL A 434 -25.71 -8.21 -12.69
N GLY A 435 -26.79 -7.72 -13.29
CA GLY A 435 -27.43 -6.50 -12.83
C GLY A 435 -28.79 -6.23 -13.47
N ASN A 436 -29.32 -5.02 -13.24
CA ASN A 436 -30.62 -4.57 -13.77
C ASN A 436 -30.55 -3.15 -14.37
N GLY A 437 -29.38 -2.79 -14.89
CA GLY A 437 -29.04 -1.44 -15.33
C GLY A 437 -27.55 -1.30 -15.65
N GLY A 438 -27.11 -0.11 -16.05
CA GLY A 438 -25.69 0.22 -16.22
C GLY A 438 -24.97 -0.61 -17.29
N GLY A 439 -23.69 -0.91 -17.04
CA GLY A 439 -22.82 -1.59 -18.01
C GLY A 439 -21.42 -1.92 -17.50
N LEU A 440 -20.55 -2.53 -18.32
CA LEU A 440 -19.17 -2.77 -17.88
C LEU A 440 -18.30 -1.53 -17.99
N VAL A 441 -18.33 -0.85 -19.13
CA VAL A 441 -17.47 0.32 -19.40
C VAL A 441 -18.32 1.54 -19.73
N THR A 442 -17.98 2.70 -19.16
CA THR A 442 -18.56 3.99 -19.57
C THR A 442 -17.47 5.03 -19.78
N ALA A 443 -17.52 5.71 -20.92
CA ALA A 443 -16.69 6.85 -21.31
C ALA A 443 -17.57 7.89 -22.04
N PRO A 444 -18.45 8.60 -21.31
CA PRO A 444 -19.55 9.36 -21.89
C PRO A 444 -19.17 10.74 -22.44
N ALA A 445 -18.00 11.29 -22.10
CA ALA A 445 -17.60 12.62 -22.54
C ALA A 445 -16.81 12.55 -23.85
N ALA A 446 -17.06 13.49 -24.77
CA ALA A 446 -16.37 13.60 -26.06
C ALA A 446 -14.86 13.83 -25.93
N THR A 447 -14.43 14.32 -24.77
CA THR A 447 -13.05 14.65 -24.46
C THR A 447 -12.29 13.51 -23.78
N HIS A 448 -12.98 12.40 -23.45
CA HIS A 448 -12.34 11.18 -22.95
C HIS A 448 -11.50 10.52 -24.05
N THR A 449 -10.53 9.70 -23.65
CA THR A 449 -9.70 8.92 -24.58
C THR A 449 -9.73 7.45 -24.18
N LEU A 450 -10.29 6.60 -25.06
CA LEU A 450 -10.29 5.14 -24.97
C LEU A 450 -10.19 4.54 -26.38
N PRO A 451 -9.01 4.57 -27.03
CA PRO A 451 -8.89 4.18 -28.43
C PRO A 451 -8.98 2.68 -28.65
N ARG A 452 -8.73 1.86 -27.61
CA ARG A 452 -8.76 0.40 -27.71
C ARG A 452 -9.36 -0.25 -26.47
N LEU A 453 -10.38 -1.08 -26.69
CA LEU A 453 -11.01 -1.90 -25.66
C LEU A 453 -11.08 -3.36 -26.15
N VAL A 454 -10.35 -4.24 -25.47
CA VAL A 454 -10.37 -5.69 -25.69
C VAL A 454 -11.27 -6.34 -24.65
N VAL A 455 -12.20 -7.17 -25.09
CA VAL A 455 -13.14 -7.91 -24.24
C VAL A 455 -13.14 -9.37 -24.66
N ASP A 456 -12.65 -10.25 -23.79
CA ASP A 456 -12.52 -11.68 -24.04
C ASP A 456 -13.18 -12.49 -22.92
N ASP A 457 -13.93 -13.54 -23.27
CA ASP A 457 -14.59 -14.43 -22.29
C ASP A 457 -15.39 -13.63 -21.23
N VAL A 458 -16.37 -12.86 -21.71
CA VAL A 458 -17.21 -12.01 -20.85
C VAL A 458 -18.66 -12.44 -20.95
N GLN A 459 -19.32 -12.55 -19.80
CA GLN A 459 -20.75 -12.79 -19.72
C GLN A 459 -21.41 -11.76 -18.82
N THR A 460 -22.48 -11.13 -19.30
CA THR A 460 -23.30 -10.21 -18.51
C THR A 460 -24.76 -10.61 -18.56
N THR A 461 -25.48 -10.56 -17.43
CA THR A 461 -26.93 -10.80 -17.36
C THR A 461 -27.63 -9.54 -16.83
N GLY A 462 -28.60 -9.01 -17.58
CA GLY A 462 -29.42 -7.86 -17.17
C GLY A 462 -28.72 -6.49 -17.13
N MET A 463 -27.41 -6.43 -17.44
CA MET A 463 -26.71 -5.17 -17.71
C MET A 463 -27.10 -4.64 -19.09
N VAL A 464 -27.35 -3.34 -19.21
CA VAL A 464 -27.93 -2.76 -20.43
C VAL A 464 -26.89 -2.72 -21.55
N TRP A 465 -25.71 -2.18 -21.28
CA TRP A 465 -24.66 -2.03 -22.30
C TRP A 465 -23.35 -2.64 -21.83
N LEU A 466 -22.66 -3.37 -22.69
CA LEU A 466 -21.27 -3.74 -22.42
C LEU A 466 -20.40 -2.48 -22.33
N ALA A 467 -20.55 -1.56 -23.29
CA ALA A 467 -19.85 -0.26 -23.31
C ALA A 467 -20.79 0.91 -23.70
N ASP A 468 -20.69 2.04 -22.98
CA ASP A 468 -21.32 3.33 -23.34
C ASP A 468 -20.21 4.35 -23.65
N LEU A 469 -20.06 4.72 -24.93
CA LEU A 469 -18.86 5.38 -25.46
C LEU A 469 -19.21 6.67 -26.20
N ASN A 470 -18.44 7.73 -25.96
CA ASN A 470 -18.41 8.95 -26.76
C ASN A 470 -17.02 9.24 -27.33
N THR A 471 -16.21 8.19 -27.43
CA THR A 471 -14.82 8.20 -27.85
C THR A 471 -14.67 7.54 -29.21
N GLU A 472 -13.55 7.80 -29.90
CA GLU A 472 -13.08 6.94 -30.98
C GLU A 472 -12.51 5.66 -30.34
N THR A 473 -13.05 4.49 -30.68
CA THR A 473 -12.69 3.23 -30.02
C THR A 473 -12.73 2.04 -30.98
N GLU A 474 -11.62 1.31 -31.07
CA GLU A 474 -11.63 -0.06 -31.58
C GLU A 474 -12.06 -1.03 -30.48
N LEU A 475 -13.22 -1.65 -30.67
CA LEU A 475 -13.82 -2.61 -29.76
C LEU A 475 -13.57 -4.03 -30.28
N LEU A 476 -12.63 -4.73 -29.64
CA LEU A 476 -12.21 -6.08 -29.98
C LEU A 476 -12.92 -7.07 -29.05
N LEU A 477 -13.82 -7.88 -29.59
CA LEU A 477 -14.67 -8.78 -28.83
C LEU A 477 -14.35 -10.25 -29.17
N SER A 478 -14.26 -11.13 -28.18
CA SER A 478 -14.28 -12.57 -28.42
C SER A 478 -15.02 -13.29 -27.28
N LYS A 479 -15.89 -14.23 -27.63
CA LYS A 479 -16.65 -15.04 -26.64
C LYS A 479 -17.40 -14.16 -25.63
N VAL A 480 -18.15 -13.18 -26.15
CA VAL A 480 -18.93 -12.24 -25.33
C VAL A 480 -20.41 -12.61 -25.38
N THR A 481 -21.02 -12.83 -24.22
CA THR A 481 -22.44 -13.17 -24.09
C THR A 481 -23.17 -12.11 -23.24
N ILE A 482 -24.26 -11.56 -23.77
CA ILE A 482 -25.13 -10.61 -23.08
C ILE A 482 -26.52 -11.21 -22.96
N ASP A 483 -26.88 -11.66 -21.76
CA ASP A 483 -28.14 -12.29 -21.43
C ASP A 483 -29.13 -11.27 -20.80
N ASP A 484 -30.43 -11.51 -20.98
CA ASP A 484 -31.53 -10.77 -20.36
C ASP A 484 -31.43 -9.23 -20.44
N SER A 485 -30.99 -8.70 -21.58
CA SER A 485 -30.80 -7.27 -21.81
C SER A 485 -31.51 -6.78 -23.06
N THR A 486 -32.08 -5.58 -22.99
CA THR A 486 -32.65 -4.86 -24.16
C THR A 486 -31.61 -4.01 -24.88
N GLY A 487 -30.43 -3.78 -24.29
CA GLY A 487 -29.34 -3.04 -24.90
C GLY A 487 -28.45 -3.95 -25.76
N GLY A 488 -27.14 -3.99 -25.52
CA GLY A 488 -26.20 -4.76 -26.35
C GLY A 488 -24.73 -4.46 -26.08
N PHE A 489 -23.89 -4.65 -27.10
CA PHE A 489 -22.43 -4.55 -27.01
C PHE A 489 -21.92 -3.11 -26.94
N ALA A 490 -22.60 -2.16 -27.58
CA ALA A 490 -22.16 -0.78 -27.57
C ALA A 490 -23.31 0.22 -27.69
N LYS A 491 -23.28 1.24 -26.84
CA LYS A 491 -24.01 2.49 -27.05
C LYS A 491 -23.01 3.57 -27.44
N VAL A 492 -23.25 4.24 -28.56
CA VAL A 492 -22.35 5.25 -29.12
C VAL A 492 -23.03 6.62 -29.12
N ARG A 493 -22.42 7.53 -28.38
CA ARG A 493 -22.90 8.89 -28.14
C ARG A 493 -22.47 9.84 -29.27
N GLY A 494 -22.96 11.08 -29.20
CA GLY A 494 -23.03 11.99 -30.34
C GLY A 494 -21.74 12.37 -31.06
N SER A 495 -20.55 12.12 -30.51
CA SER A 495 -19.27 12.27 -31.23
C SER A 495 -18.43 10.99 -31.24
N GLY A 496 -18.94 9.89 -30.68
CA GLY A 496 -18.24 8.62 -30.61
C GLY A 496 -18.15 7.94 -31.98
N ALA A 497 -17.06 7.24 -32.22
CA ALA A 497 -16.86 6.43 -33.42
C ALA A 497 -16.30 5.06 -33.01
N VAL A 498 -17.10 4.01 -33.18
CA VAL A 498 -16.72 2.67 -32.74
C VAL A 498 -16.53 1.72 -33.92
N VAL A 499 -15.40 1.02 -33.94
CA VAL A 499 -15.16 -0.09 -34.85
C VAL A 499 -15.24 -1.39 -34.07
N VAL A 500 -16.25 -2.21 -34.35
CA VAL A 500 -16.45 -3.51 -33.71
C VAL A 500 -15.76 -4.59 -34.55
N ARG A 501 -14.87 -5.38 -33.94
CA ARG A 501 -14.27 -6.58 -34.54
C ARG A 501 -14.37 -7.73 -33.56
N GLY A 502 -14.56 -8.95 -34.06
CA GLY A 502 -14.66 -10.09 -33.17
C GLY A 502 -15.47 -11.24 -33.70
N ASP A 503 -15.57 -12.28 -32.86
CA ASP A 503 -16.34 -13.49 -33.08
C ASP A 503 -16.96 -14.02 -31.77
N GLY A 504 -17.86 -14.98 -31.88
CA GLY A 504 -18.45 -15.65 -30.71
C GLY A 504 -19.33 -14.71 -29.89
N LEU A 505 -20.00 -13.77 -30.54
CA LEU A 505 -20.90 -12.81 -29.92
C LEU A 505 -22.30 -13.41 -29.76
N ARG A 506 -22.88 -13.27 -28.58
CA ARG A 506 -24.25 -13.71 -28.30
C ARG A 506 -24.98 -12.63 -27.52
N SER A 507 -26.18 -12.30 -27.95
CA SER A 507 -27.05 -11.33 -27.27
C SER A 507 -28.45 -11.92 -27.09
N ALA A 508 -29.13 -11.50 -26.02
CA ALA A 508 -30.49 -11.91 -25.73
C ALA A 508 -31.46 -11.59 -26.88
N PRO A 509 -32.52 -12.40 -27.09
CA PRO A 509 -33.58 -12.07 -28.03
C PRO A 509 -34.16 -10.68 -27.75
N GLY A 510 -34.29 -9.85 -28.79
CA GLY A 510 -34.78 -8.47 -28.65
C GLY A 510 -33.73 -7.44 -28.23
N SER A 511 -32.48 -7.85 -27.99
CA SER A 511 -31.34 -6.94 -27.87
C SER A 511 -31.19 -6.09 -29.13
N ARG A 512 -30.84 -4.81 -28.96
CA ARG A 512 -30.52 -3.93 -30.09
C ARG A 512 -29.16 -4.23 -30.72
N GLY A 513 -28.28 -4.93 -30.01
CA GLY A 513 -26.87 -5.15 -30.40
C GLY A 513 -26.02 -3.89 -30.26
N VAL A 514 -26.43 -2.80 -30.91
CA VAL A 514 -25.82 -1.47 -30.83
C VAL A 514 -26.92 -0.42 -30.72
N ALA A 515 -26.62 0.73 -30.12
CA ALA A 515 -27.42 1.94 -30.27
C ALA A 515 -26.54 3.13 -30.64
N VAL A 516 -26.89 3.85 -31.70
CA VAL A 516 -26.16 5.03 -32.16
C VAL A 516 -27.02 6.28 -31.98
N THR A 517 -26.54 7.24 -31.20
CA THR A 517 -27.20 8.55 -31.05
C THR A 517 -26.78 9.52 -32.17
N SER A 518 -27.54 10.59 -32.38
CA SER A 518 -27.25 11.59 -33.42
C SER A 518 -25.80 12.10 -33.35
N GLY A 519 -25.06 11.93 -34.46
CA GLY A 519 -23.65 12.31 -34.61
C GLY A 519 -22.64 11.20 -34.30
N GLY A 520 -23.05 10.14 -33.60
CA GLY A 520 -22.23 8.95 -33.38
C GLY A 520 -22.15 8.06 -34.61
N SER A 521 -21.19 7.12 -34.63
CA SER A 521 -21.02 6.20 -35.75
C SER A 521 -20.48 4.83 -35.31
N VAL A 522 -20.92 3.77 -36.00
CA VAL A 522 -20.44 2.40 -35.75
C VAL A 522 -20.18 1.67 -37.06
N VAL A 523 -18.99 1.08 -37.16
CA VAL A 523 -18.63 0.13 -38.22
C VAL A 523 -18.47 -1.25 -37.58
N SER A 524 -19.03 -2.29 -38.19
CA SER A 524 -18.88 -3.66 -37.71
C SER A 524 -18.15 -4.53 -38.72
N TYR A 525 -17.19 -5.30 -38.25
CA TYR A 525 -16.57 -6.43 -38.96
C TYR A 525 -16.85 -7.76 -38.25
N ALA A 526 -17.81 -7.79 -37.32
CA ALA A 526 -18.19 -8.97 -36.55
C ALA A 526 -19.46 -9.61 -37.14
N PRO A 527 -19.36 -10.78 -37.81
CA PRO A 527 -20.52 -11.42 -38.44
C PRO A 527 -21.61 -11.81 -37.43
N ASP A 528 -21.20 -12.15 -36.20
CA ASP A 528 -22.10 -12.59 -35.13
C ASP A 528 -22.78 -11.40 -34.40
N LEU A 529 -22.47 -10.15 -34.76
CA LEU A 529 -23.13 -8.98 -34.20
C LEU A 529 -24.56 -8.88 -34.74
N ALA A 530 -25.55 -9.30 -33.95
CA ALA A 530 -26.97 -9.13 -34.25
C ALA A 530 -27.41 -7.67 -34.04
N VAL A 531 -27.76 -6.95 -35.10
CA VAL A 531 -28.08 -5.51 -35.06
C VAL A 531 -28.94 -5.08 -36.25
N ASP A 532 -29.68 -3.98 -36.13
CA ASP A 532 -30.27 -3.30 -37.30
C ASP A 532 -29.15 -2.64 -38.11
N VAL A 533 -28.86 -3.18 -39.29
CA VAL A 533 -27.73 -2.70 -40.10
C VAL A 533 -27.97 -1.32 -40.74
N SER A 534 -29.17 -0.75 -40.62
CA SER A 534 -29.41 0.66 -40.93
C SER A 534 -28.82 1.63 -39.90
N GLU A 535 -28.49 1.15 -38.69
CA GLU A 535 -27.76 1.93 -37.68
C GLU A 535 -26.24 1.92 -37.89
N LEU A 536 -25.74 1.07 -38.79
CA LEU A 536 -24.31 0.94 -39.07
C LEU A 536 -23.85 1.83 -40.24
N VAL A 537 -22.63 2.34 -40.14
CA VAL A 537 -21.94 2.98 -41.26
C VAL A 537 -21.60 1.92 -42.30
N ARG A 538 -21.98 2.22 -43.55
CA ARG A 538 -21.68 1.36 -44.71
C ARG A 538 -20.22 1.57 -45.12
N VAL A 539 -19.42 0.51 -45.01
CA VAL A 539 -18.01 0.48 -45.40
C VAL A 539 -17.74 -0.88 -46.01
N ASP A 540 -16.96 -0.92 -47.10
CA ASP A 540 -16.63 -2.17 -47.78
C ASP A 540 -16.00 -3.19 -46.82
N GLY A 541 -16.51 -4.41 -46.87
CA GLY A 541 -16.07 -5.51 -46.01
C GLY A 541 -16.71 -5.53 -44.62
N SER A 542 -17.53 -4.55 -44.24
CA SER A 542 -18.32 -4.60 -43.00
C SER A 542 -19.24 -5.82 -42.97
N ARG A 543 -19.42 -6.42 -41.79
CA ARG A 543 -20.20 -7.64 -41.55
C ARG A 543 -21.00 -7.54 -40.27
N ALA A 544 -22.21 -8.08 -40.29
CA ALA A 544 -23.12 -8.19 -39.16
C ALA A 544 -24.23 -9.22 -39.47
N THR A 545 -25.07 -9.51 -38.48
CA THR A 545 -26.34 -10.24 -38.67
C THR A 545 -27.50 -9.25 -38.55
N ASN A 546 -28.16 -8.94 -39.66
CA ASN A 546 -29.28 -7.99 -39.68
C ASN A 546 -30.49 -8.54 -38.92
N THR A 547 -31.03 -7.75 -38.00
CA THR A 547 -32.25 -8.06 -37.25
C THR A 547 -33.49 -7.35 -37.78
N ASN A 548 -33.35 -6.38 -38.69
CA ASN A 548 -34.47 -5.62 -39.23
C ASN A 548 -35.09 -6.27 -40.47
N ALA A 549 -36.18 -7.01 -40.27
CA ALA A 549 -36.94 -7.68 -41.33
C ALA A 549 -37.61 -6.73 -42.34
N ARG A 550 -37.68 -5.43 -42.05
CA ARG A 550 -38.28 -4.43 -42.95
C ARG A 550 -37.31 -3.94 -44.02
N LEU A 551 -36.01 -4.20 -43.85
CA LEU A 551 -35.01 -3.87 -44.86
C LEU A 551 -35.13 -4.85 -46.04
N PRO A 552 -34.94 -4.41 -47.30
CA PRO A 552 -35.09 -5.29 -48.46
C PRO A 552 -34.10 -6.47 -48.49
N CYS A 553 -32.98 -6.38 -47.77
CA CYS A 553 -32.06 -7.51 -47.60
C CYS A 553 -32.57 -8.62 -46.66
N GLY A 554 -33.66 -8.38 -45.90
CA GLY A 554 -34.20 -9.32 -44.92
C GLY A 554 -33.32 -9.49 -43.67
N THR A 555 -33.72 -10.35 -42.74
CA THR A 555 -32.93 -10.69 -41.55
C THR A 555 -31.93 -11.81 -41.83
N GLY A 556 -30.75 -11.73 -41.23
CA GLY A 556 -29.70 -12.74 -41.37
C GLY A 556 -28.32 -12.13 -41.63
N PRO A 557 -27.30 -12.96 -41.86
CA PRO A 557 -25.93 -12.49 -42.03
C PRO A 557 -25.78 -11.69 -43.32
N VAL A 558 -25.14 -10.52 -43.22
CA VAL A 558 -24.91 -9.58 -44.33
C VAL A 558 -23.45 -9.14 -44.42
N VAL A 559 -23.04 -8.74 -45.62
CA VAL A 559 -21.76 -8.07 -45.89
C VAL A 559 -21.99 -6.79 -46.68
N CYS A 560 -21.23 -5.73 -46.42
CA CYS A 560 -21.30 -4.50 -47.18
C CYS A 560 -20.29 -4.51 -48.33
N THR A 561 -20.76 -4.26 -49.56
CA THR A 561 -19.93 -4.12 -50.77
C THR A 561 -20.43 -2.93 -51.58
N GLY A 562 -19.55 -1.98 -51.93
CA GLY A 562 -19.92 -0.77 -52.66
C GLY A 562 -21.00 0.04 -51.94
N LEU A 563 -20.93 0.16 -50.61
CA LEU A 563 -21.94 0.80 -49.75
C LEU A 563 -23.34 0.14 -49.80
N THR A 564 -23.43 -1.11 -50.23
CA THR A 564 -24.68 -1.89 -50.27
C THR A 564 -24.57 -3.08 -49.33
N TRP A 565 -25.53 -3.25 -48.43
CA TRP A 565 -25.62 -4.44 -47.59
C TRP A 565 -26.21 -5.58 -48.42
N GLN A 566 -25.52 -6.72 -48.48
CA GLN A 566 -25.96 -7.91 -49.20
C GLN A 566 -26.11 -9.09 -48.23
N HIS A 567 -27.26 -9.75 -48.26
CA HIS A 567 -27.53 -10.95 -47.49
C HIS A 567 -26.73 -12.14 -48.04
N LEU A 568 -25.98 -12.84 -47.18
CA LEU A 568 -25.02 -13.86 -47.61
C LEU A 568 -25.67 -15.12 -48.19
N GLN A 569 -26.90 -15.45 -47.80
CA GLN A 569 -27.60 -16.63 -48.32
C GLN A 569 -28.53 -16.35 -49.50
N THR A 570 -29.27 -15.24 -49.49
CA THR A 570 -30.29 -14.93 -50.51
C THR A 570 -29.79 -13.99 -51.60
N GLY A 571 -28.68 -13.27 -51.36
CA GLY A 571 -28.18 -12.22 -52.25
C GLY A 571 -29.00 -10.93 -52.24
N ALA A 572 -30.06 -10.83 -51.42
CA ALA A 572 -30.91 -9.63 -51.32
C ALA A 572 -30.13 -8.42 -50.76
N THR A 573 -30.46 -7.21 -51.22
CA THR A 573 -29.63 -6.00 -50.99
C THR A 573 -30.38 -4.85 -50.31
N TYR A 574 -29.67 -4.01 -49.54
CA TYR A 574 -30.16 -2.77 -48.89
C TYR A 574 -29.14 -1.62 -48.95
#